data_AF-A0A6P7NVL0-F1
#
_entry.id   AF-A0A6P7NVL0-F1
#
_cell.length_a   1.000
_cell.length_b   1.000
_cell.length_c   1.000
_cell.angle_alpha   90.00
_cell.angle_beta   90.00
_cell.angle_gamma   90.00
#
_symmetry.space_group_name_H-M   'P 1'
#
loop_
_entity.id
_entity.type
_entity.pdbx_description
1 polymer ?
#
loop_
_entity_poly.entity_id
_entity_poly.type
_entity_poly.pdbx_seq_one_letter_code
_entity_poly.pdbx_strand_id
1 'polypeptide(L)'
;MDFQVQATIRLDCFQDKTQVFQILRSHDFVTERRNRNELRIKGGFVDLKSVKFHLEQLLEAPNPSDVGPSSHYPVSPGAVPTNHHTSEAGGTRNRSGSRNKVPPASVSSPSTSAPLLTGSSHSLPPSFSHGQHTLLVEGDVFYYAKRVRSKELRDIEERHEVALIWREVGESFRITLEGRNTKEAAGELQQLVERLHALLRTQEVPRTDMGPKGHAVLQRIQENSYISKSVLVCEMHDRLHLIGPSSESYALKQRLLEGSGHEGRTSDRSSRRRSSSQPASSRRGAVTEAERRRPLKQVVSWVKGLSKN
;
A
#
# COMPACT_ATOMS: atom_id res chain seq x y z
N MET A 1 -0.60 -9.86 -33.70
CA MET A 1 -0.67 -8.88 -34.81
C MET A 1 -0.21 -7.55 -34.25
N ASP A 2 0.92 -7.04 -34.73
CA ASP A 2 1.38 -5.70 -34.39
C ASP A 2 0.91 -4.71 -35.47
N PHE A 3 0.48 -3.52 -35.06
CA PHE A 3 -0.10 -2.53 -35.96
C PHE A 3 0.88 -1.39 -36.15
N GLN A 4 1.04 -0.93 -37.39
CA GLN A 4 1.79 0.28 -37.66
C GLN A 4 1.01 1.48 -37.14
N VAL A 5 1.64 2.25 -36.26
CA VAL A 5 1.04 3.43 -35.65
C VAL A 5 1.91 4.66 -35.86
N GLN A 6 1.28 5.81 -35.73
CA GLN A 6 1.93 7.09 -35.88
C GLN A 6 1.57 7.99 -34.69
N ALA A 7 2.58 8.58 -34.07
CA ALA A 7 2.42 9.48 -32.94
C ALA A 7 3.23 10.77 -33.16
N THR A 8 2.87 11.82 -32.41
CA THR A 8 3.62 13.09 -32.38
C THR A 8 4.06 13.35 -30.95
N ILE A 9 5.35 13.57 -30.76
CA ILE A 9 5.99 13.87 -29.49
C ILE A 9 6.38 15.34 -29.47
N ARG A 10 6.03 16.04 -28.39
CA ARG A 10 6.46 17.41 -28.15
C ARG A 10 7.76 17.39 -27.33
N LEU A 11 8.86 17.86 -27.93
CA LEU A 11 10.21 17.85 -27.37
C LEU A 11 10.46 18.99 -26.36
N ASP A 12 9.56 19.96 -26.25
CA ASP A 12 9.63 21.05 -25.27
C ASP A 12 9.38 20.59 -23.83
N CYS A 13 8.69 19.46 -23.66
CA CYS A 13 8.46 18.85 -22.35
C CYS A 13 9.68 18.13 -21.78
N PHE A 14 10.69 17.83 -22.60
CA PHE A 14 11.85 17.02 -22.20
C PHE A 14 13.08 17.90 -22.04
N GLN A 15 13.77 17.73 -20.92
CA GLN A 15 15.04 18.42 -20.66
C GLN A 15 16.15 17.86 -21.55
N ASP A 16 16.31 16.54 -21.53
CA ASP A 16 17.29 15.84 -22.36
C ASP A 16 16.65 15.31 -23.64
N LYS A 17 16.68 16.14 -24.68
CA LYS A 17 16.21 15.77 -26.02
C LYS A 17 17.03 14.63 -26.62
N THR A 18 18.30 14.49 -26.23
CA THR A 18 19.18 13.45 -26.79
C THR A 18 18.78 12.07 -26.31
N GLN A 19 18.39 11.94 -25.03
CA GLN A 19 17.85 10.69 -24.49
C GLN A 19 16.53 10.28 -25.16
N VAL A 20 15.65 11.25 -25.46
CA VAL A 20 14.42 10.97 -26.22
C VAL A 20 14.75 10.34 -27.58
N PHE A 21 15.71 10.89 -28.31
CA PHE A 21 16.14 10.31 -29.60
C PHE A 21 16.80 8.93 -29.43
N GLN A 22 17.55 8.71 -28.35
CA GLN A 22 18.19 7.43 -28.06
C GLN A 22 17.14 6.34 -27.80
N ILE A 23 16.12 6.62 -27.00
CA ILE A 23 15.00 5.70 -26.72
C ILE A 23 14.25 5.36 -28.00
N LEU A 24 13.98 6.35 -28.85
CA LEU A 24 13.27 6.11 -30.11
C LEU A 24 14.09 5.26 -31.08
N ARG A 25 15.40 5.51 -31.17
CA ARG A 25 16.31 4.72 -32.02
C ARG A 25 16.47 3.28 -31.52
N SER A 26 16.48 3.04 -30.21
CA SER A 26 16.62 1.69 -29.67
C SER A 26 15.40 0.80 -29.91
N HIS A 27 14.29 1.38 -30.38
CA HIS A 27 13.03 0.69 -30.69
C HIS A 27 12.66 0.82 -32.19
N ASP A 28 13.66 1.07 -33.06
CA ASP A 28 13.51 1.13 -34.52
C ASP A 28 12.41 2.08 -35.04
N PHE A 29 12.06 3.12 -34.27
CA PHE A 29 11.10 4.12 -34.73
C PHE A 29 11.68 4.99 -35.84
N VAL A 30 10.94 5.11 -36.93
CA VAL A 30 11.24 6.11 -37.96
C VAL A 30 10.81 7.47 -37.45
N THR A 31 11.77 8.39 -37.33
CA THR A 31 11.55 9.73 -36.79
C THR A 31 11.57 10.77 -37.91
N GLU A 32 10.54 11.61 -37.98
CA GLU A 32 10.38 12.71 -38.93
C GLU A 32 10.23 14.02 -38.13
N ARG A 33 11.21 14.91 -38.25
CA ARG A 33 11.17 16.20 -37.54
C ARG A 33 10.20 17.14 -38.25
N ARG A 34 9.11 17.50 -37.58
CA ARG A 34 8.09 18.40 -38.15
C ARG A 34 8.43 19.87 -37.90
N ASN A 35 8.87 20.20 -36.68
CA ASN A 35 9.31 21.54 -36.32
C ASN A 35 10.45 21.49 -35.26
N ARG A 36 10.83 22.64 -34.68
CA ARG A 36 11.92 22.68 -33.68
C ARG A 36 11.61 21.85 -32.43
N ASN A 37 10.33 21.74 -32.05
CA ASN A 37 9.84 21.15 -30.81
C ASN A 37 8.87 19.97 -31.03
N GLU A 38 8.65 19.50 -32.24
CA GLU A 38 7.74 18.38 -32.54
C GLU A 38 8.44 17.33 -33.41
N LEU A 39 8.28 16.09 -32.97
CA LEU A 39 8.80 14.91 -33.62
C LEU A 39 7.66 13.96 -33.94
N ARG A 40 7.48 13.63 -35.22
CA ARG A 40 6.53 12.61 -35.66
C ARG A 40 7.27 11.28 -35.72
N ILE A 41 6.68 10.25 -35.14
CA ILE A 41 7.25 8.90 -35.10
C ILE A 41 6.31 7.89 -35.74
N LYS A 42 6.89 6.89 -36.41
CA LYS A 42 6.18 5.75 -37.01
C LYS A 42 6.87 4.45 -36.61
N GLY A 43 6.10 3.46 -36.17
CA GLY A 43 6.61 2.16 -35.73
C GLY A 43 5.51 1.23 -35.23
N GLY A 44 5.92 0.14 -34.57
CA GLY A 44 5.02 -0.86 -33.99
C GLY A 44 4.24 -0.34 -32.78
N PHE A 45 2.99 -0.79 -32.62
CA PHE A 45 2.14 -0.40 -31.48
C PHE A 45 2.66 -1.01 -30.17
N VAL A 46 3.21 -2.22 -30.24
CA VAL A 46 3.83 -2.87 -29.08
C VAL A 46 5.00 -2.03 -28.58
N ASP A 47 5.89 -1.61 -29.48
CA ASP A 47 7.06 -0.80 -29.12
C ASP A 47 6.68 0.60 -28.65
N LEU A 48 5.57 1.16 -29.17
CA LEU A 48 5.08 2.47 -28.76
C LEU A 48 4.71 2.48 -27.27
N LYS A 49 4.20 1.36 -26.73
CA LYS A 49 3.91 1.25 -25.28
C LYS A 49 5.18 1.29 -24.44
N SER A 50 6.23 0.58 -24.85
CA SER A 50 7.52 0.57 -24.17
C SER A 50 8.19 1.94 -24.23
N VAL A 51 8.19 2.58 -25.41
CA VAL A 51 8.69 3.95 -25.59
C VAL A 51 7.91 4.93 -24.72
N LYS A 52 6.58 4.84 -24.68
CA LYS A 52 5.75 5.71 -23.83
C LYS A 52 6.18 5.62 -22.37
N PHE A 53 6.36 4.41 -21.85
CA PHE A 53 6.79 4.18 -20.47
C PHE A 53 8.15 4.85 -20.18
N HIS A 54 9.14 4.68 -21.06
CA HIS A 54 10.46 5.31 -20.88
C HIS A 54 10.42 6.84 -21.00
N LEU A 55 9.57 7.38 -21.89
CA LEU A 55 9.39 8.82 -22.01
C LEU A 55 8.69 9.41 -20.78
N GLU A 56 7.73 8.70 -20.19
CA GLU A 56 7.09 9.11 -18.92
C GLU A 56 8.13 9.16 -17.79
N GLN A 57 9.02 8.17 -17.69
CA GLN A 57 10.14 8.20 -16.73
C GLN A 57 11.07 9.41 -16.90
N LEU A 58 11.37 9.81 -18.14
CA LEU A 58 12.19 11.00 -18.40
C LEU A 58 11.51 12.31 -17.98
N LEU A 59 10.18 12.35 -17.97
CA LEU A 59 9.42 13.51 -17.50
C LEU A 59 9.37 13.58 -15.97
N GLU A 60 9.38 12.42 -15.30
CA GLU A 60 9.32 12.29 -13.84
C GLU A 60 10.68 12.44 -13.16
N ALA A 61 11.79 12.26 -13.88
CA ALA A 61 13.14 12.39 -13.34
C ALA A 61 13.36 13.78 -12.71
N PRO A 62 13.60 13.88 -11.38
CA PRO A 62 13.81 15.15 -10.70
C PRO A 62 15.05 15.87 -11.24
N ASN A 63 14.93 17.18 -11.48
CA ASN A 63 16.04 18.04 -11.86
C ASN A 63 17.18 17.94 -10.83
N PRO A 64 18.38 17.41 -11.19
CA PRO A 64 19.54 17.52 -10.33
C PRO A 64 20.02 18.99 -10.17
N SER A 65 19.50 19.90 -11.01
CA SER A 65 19.84 21.32 -11.04
C SER A 65 19.18 22.17 -9.95
N ASP A 66 18.13 21.66 -9.28
CA ASP A 66 17.40 22.42 -8.24
C ASP A 66 17.84 22.09 -6.81
N VAL A 67 18.87 21.26 -6.65
CA VAL A 67 19.60 21.18 -5.38
C VAL A 67 20.56 22.37 -5.34
N GLY A 68 20.03 23.52 -4.91
CA GLY A 68 20.85 24.67 -4.56
C GLY A 68 22.00 24.24 -3.66
N PRO A 69 23.20 24.81 -3.81
CA PRO A 69 24.38 24.40 -3.05
C PRO A 69 24.07 24.53 -1.55
N SER A 70 23.78 23.40 -0.91
CA SER A 70 23.78 23.30 0.53
C SER A 70 25.18 23.69 0.96
N SER A 71 25.26 24.85 1.63
CA SER A 71 26.44 25.44 2.22
C SER A 71 27.03 24.48 3.26
N HIS A 72 27.75 23.47 2.80
CA HIS A 72 28.70 22.71 3.59
C HIS A 72 29.90 23.62 3.82
N TYR A 73 29.89 24.31 4.96
CA TYR A 73 31.09 24.91 5.51
C TYR A 73 32.18 23.82 5.61
N PRO A 74 33.41 24.07 5.11
CA PRO A 74 34.51 23.16 5.33
C PRO A 74 34.89 23.19 6.81
N VAL A 75 34.51 22.15 7.55
CA VAL A 75 35.01 21.93 8.90
C VAL A 75 36.48 21.53 8.78
N SER A 76 37.35 22.45 9.23
CA SER A 76 38.79 22.27 9.34
C SER A 76 39.13 21.10 10.27
N PRO A 77 40.04 20.18 9.88
CA PRO A 77 40.54 19.15 10.76
C PRO A 77 41.67 19.71 11.62
N GLY A 78 41.38 20.10 12.85
CA GLY A 78 42.43 20.48 13.80
C GLY A 78 41.92 21.11 15.08
N ALA A 79 41.81 20.32 16.14
CA ALA A 79 42.21 20.66 17.51
C ALA A 79 41.66 19.61 18.48
N VAL A 80 42.56 18.83 19.06
CA VAL A 80 42.32 18.04 20.26
C VAL A 80 42.45 18.98 21.46
N PRO A 81 41.52 18.99 22.43
CA PRO A 81 41.86 19.39 23.77
C PRO A 81 41.66 18.21 24.73
N THR A 82 42.80 17.61 25.07
CA THR A 82 43.05 16.94 26.33
C THR A 82 42.72 17.91 27.46
N ASN A 83 41.91 17.51 28.45
CA ASN A 83 41.99 18.03 29.82
C ASN A 83 41.38 17.03 30.80
N HIS A 84 42.26 16.39 31.56
CA HIS A 84 41.96 15.71 32.82
C HIS A 84 41.86 16.74 33.95
N HIS A 85 40.99 16.49 34.95
CA HIS A 85 41.12 16.78 36.39
C HIS A 85 39.83 16.21 37.06
N THR A 86 39.83 15.13 37.86
CA THR A 86 40.18 15.01 39.32
C THR A 86 39.63 16.21 40.12
N SER A 87 38.80 16.12 41.17
CA SER A 87 38.69 15.12 42.25
C SER A 87 37.37 15.29 43.04
N GLU A 88 36.83 14.17 43.52
CA GLU A 88 36.34 13.82 44.89
C GLU A 88 35.51 14.73 45.83
N ALA A 89 34.75 13.99 46.68
CA ALA A 89 34.08 14.29 47.96
C ALA A 89 32.62 14.79 47.86
N GLY A 90 31.61 14.21 48.51
CA GLY A 90 31.54 13.11 49.49
C GLY A 90 30.13 13.07 50.13
N GLY A 91 29.80 12.00 50.86
CA GLY A 91 28.70 11.95 51.85
C GLY A 91 27.54 11.00 51.54
N THR A 92 27.65 9.69 51.81
CA THR A 92 27.19 8.97 53.03
C THR A 92 25.66 8.90 53.23
N ARG A 93 25.06 7.72 52.98
CA ARG A 93 24.63 6.69 53.98
C ARG A 93 23.42 7.09 54.86
N ASN A 94 22.29 6.37 54.77
CA ASN A 94 21.88 5.36 55.78
C ASN A 94 20.43 4.84 55.66
N ARG A 95 20.32 3.51 55.85
CA ARG A 95 19.36 2.73 56.69
C ARG A 95 17.85 2.88 56.47
N SER A 96 17.15 1.83 56.05
CA SER A 96 16.74 0.61 56.79
C SER A 96 15.45 0.78 57.61
N GLY A 97 14.41 0.07 57.16
CA GLY A 97 13.49 -0.67 58.02
C GLY A 97 12.23 0.07 58.48
N SER A 98 11.06 -0.45 58.09
CA SER A 98 10.10 -0.96 59.09
C SER A 98 8.97 -1.74 58.40
N ARG A 99 8.69 -2.90 58.98
CA ARG A 99 7.67 -3.90 58.62
C ARG A 99 6.61 -3.82 59.70
N ASN A 100 5.32 -3.80 59.33
CA ASN A 100 4.07 -4.06 60.10
C ASN A 100 2.94 -3.24 59.41
N LYS A 101 1.67 -3.61 59.26
CA LYS A 101 0.77 -4.68 59.74
C LYS A 101 -0.57 -4.50 58.96
N VAL A 102 -1.36 -5.56 58.80
CA VAL A 102 -2.59 -5.68 57.95
C VAL A 102 -3.87 -5.09 58.64
N PRO A 103 -5.11 -5.21 58.07
CA PRO A 103 -6.07 -4.20 57.53
C PRO A 103 -7.21 -3.85 58.57
N PRO A 104 -8.45 -3.34 58.28
CA PRO A 104 -9.18 -3.05 57.03
C PRO A 104 -10.05 -1.74 57.00
N ALA A 105 -10.83 -1.62 55.92
CA ALA A 105 -12.14 -0.96 55.79
C ALA A 105 -12.24 0.45 55.16
N SER A 106 -13.21 0.50 54.25
CA SER A 106 -14.12 1.62 53.93
C SER A 106 -13.74 2.66 52.87
N VAL A 107 -14.48 2.53 51.76
CA VAL A 107 -15.27 3.56 51.06
C VAL A 107 -14.68 4.97 51.04
N SER A 108 -14.35 5.47 49.84
CA SER A 108 -14.92 6.70 49.27
C SER A 108 -14.29 7.01 47.91
N SER A 109 -15.15 7.16 46.90
CA SER A 109 -14.84 7.81 45.64
C SER A 109 -14.30 9.22 45.87
N PRO A 110 -13.43 9.70 44.99
CA PRO A 110 -13.64 11.04 44.47
C PRO A 110 -13.59 11.05 42.93
N SER A 111 -14.68 11.58 42.37
CA SER A 111 -14.75 12.13 41.03
C SER A 111 -13.52 12.99 40.76
N THR A 112 -12.73 12.64 39.75
CA THR A 112 -11.77 13.57 39.17
C THR A 112 -11.88 13.48 37.66
N SER A 113 -12.49 14.54 37.14
CA SER A 113 -12.61 14.89 35.74
C SER A 113 -11.23 14.88 35.09
N ALA A 114 -10.97 13.89 34.24
CA ALA A 114 -9.84 13.93 33.33
C ALA A 114 -10.28 14.66 32.05
N PRO A 115 -9.57 15.72 31.62
CA PRO A 115 -9.89 16.41 30.39
C PRO A 115 -9.58 15.52 29.18
N LEU A 116 -10.54 15.50 28.26
CA LEU A 116 -10.41 15.02 26.90
C LEU A 116 -9.16 15.65 26.24
N LEU A 117 -8.14 14.83 26.02
CA LEU A 117 -7.20 15.06 24.93
C LEU A 117 -7.52 14.04 23.83
N THR A 118 -8.71 14.20 23.26
CA THR A 118 -8.92 13.90 21.84
C THR A 118 -7.93 14.77 21.08
N GLY A 119 -6.81 14.17 20.67
CA GLY A 119 -5.99 14.69 19.58
C GLY A 119 -6.86 14.70 18.33
N SER A 120 -7.69 15.73 18.22
CA SER A 120 -8.43 16.09 17.02
C SER A 120 -7.39 16.65 16.07
N SER A 121 -6.83 15.78 15.24
CA SER A 121 -6.16 16.19 14.03
C SER A 121 -7.20 16.95 13.22
N HIS A 122 -7.14 18.27 13.29
CA HIS A 122 -7.97 19.18 12.52
C HIS A 122 -7.74 18.93 11.03
N SER A 123 -8.55 18.05 10.44
CA SER A 123 -8.81 18.07 9.02
C SER A 123 -9.47 19.41 8.73
N LEU A 124 -8.70 20.32 8.13
CA LEU A 124 -9.21 21.59 7.63
C LEU A 124 -10.45 21.30 6.78
N PRO A 125 -11.59 21.97 7.03
CA PRO A 125 -12.78 21.76 6.23
C PRO A 125 -12.44 22.11 4.78
N PRO A 126 -12.69 21.22 3.82
CA PRO A 126 -12.40 21.50 2.43
C PRO A 126 -13.19 22.72 1.99
N SER A 127 -12.49 23.74 1.48
CA SER A 127 -13.11 24.91 0.88
C SER A 127 -13.87 24.46 -0.38
N PHE A 128 -15.19 24.36 -0.27
CA PHE A 128 -16.07 23.92 -1.35
C PHE A 128 -16.21 25.01 -2.42
N SER A 129 -15.31 25.02 -3.39
CA SER A 129 -15.56 25.70 -4.66
C SER A 129 -16.73 25.01 -5.37
N HIS A 130 -17.73 25.76 -5.78
CA HIS A 130 -18.94 25.24 -6.41
C HIS A 130 -18.61 24.32 -7.59
N GLY A 131 -18.92 23.03 -7.45
CA GLY A 131 -18.96 22.06 -8.56
C GLY A 131 -17.88 20.98 -8.58
N GLN A 132 -16.78 21.13 -7.85
CA GLN A 132 -15.70 20.13 -7.84
C GLN A 132 -15.39 19.67 -6.41
N HIS A 133 -15.26 18.36 -6.24
CA HIS A 133 -14.81 17.78 -4.98
C HIS A 133 -13.48 17.08 -5.18
N THR A 134 -12.48 17.45 -4.39
CA THR A 134 -11.14 16.84 -4.43
C THR A 134 -10.86 16.03 -3.17
N LEU A 135 -10.37 14.81 -3.32
CA LEU A 135 -9.94 13.93 -2.24
C LEU A 135 -8.47 13.56 -2.47
N LEU A 136 -7.66 13.59 -1.40
CA LEU A 136 -6.30 13.07 -1.42
C LEU A 136 -6.30 11.65 -0.87
N VAL A 137 -5.73 10.71 -1.62
CA VAL A 137 -5.69 9.28 -1.27
C VAL A 137 -4.26 8.77 -1.35
N GLU A 138 -3.84 7.95 -0.39
CA GLU A 138 -2.54 7.28 -0.41
C GLU A 138 -2.36 6.40 -1.65
N GLY A 139 -1.15 6.39 -2.21
CA GLY A 139 -0.80 5.67 -3.44
C GLY A 139 -1.23 4.20 -3.43
N ASP A 140 -0.83 3.48 -2.39
CA ASP A 140 -1.11 2.04 -2.26
C ASP A 140 -2.61 1.75 -2.19
N VAL A 141 -3.35 2.53 -1.40
CA VAL A 141 -4.82 2.39 -1.26
C VAL A 141 -5.50 2.67 -2.59
N PHE A 142 -5.06 3.70 -3.31
CA PHE A 142 -5.60 4.03 -4.64
C PHE A 142 -5.33 2.92 -5.67
N TYR A 143 -4.10 2.40 -5.74
CA TYR A 143 -3.77 1.29 -6.65
C TYR A 143 -4.62 0.05 -6.35
N TYR A 144 -4.80 -0.28 -5.06
CA TYR A 144 -5.67 -1.37 -4.65
C TYR A 144 -7.12 -1.14 -5.07
N ALA A 145 -7.66 0.06 -4.81
CA ALA A 145 -9.03 0.41 -5.18
C ALA A 145 -9.24 0.28 -6.70
N LYS A 146 -8.29 0.81 -7.49
CA LYS A 146 -8.35 0.82 -8.95
C LYS A 146 -8.24 -0.58 -9.56
N ARG A 147 -7.45 -1.49 -8.99
CA ARG A 147 -7.22 -2.84 -9.54
C ARG A 147 -8.21 -3.86 -9.00
N VAL A 148 -8.36 -3.93 -7.68
CA VAL A 148 -9.13 -4.98 -6.99
C VAL A 148 -10.59 -4.57 -6.79
N ARG A 149 -10.85 -3.27 -6.57
CA ARG A 149 -12.20 -2.72 -6.30
C ARG A 149 -12.73 -1.85 -7.44
N SER A 150 -12.25 -2.08 -8.67
CA SER A 150 -12.63 -1.32 -9.87
C SER A 150 -14.14 -1.30 -10.13
N LYS A 151 -14.83 -2.38 -9.75
CA LYS A 151 -16.29 -2.45 -9.84
C LYS A 151 -16.96 -1.42 -8.93
N GLU A 152 -16.54 -1.31 -7.67
CA GLU A 152 -17.12 -0.36 -6.72
C GLU A 152 -16.88 1.09 -7.16
N LEU A 153 -15.71 1.39 -7.72
CA LEU A 153 -15.44 2.71 -8.30
C LEU A 153 -16.36 3.03 -9.48
N ARG A 154 -16.55 2.07 -10.41
CA ARG A 154 -17.49 2.25 -11.53
C ARG A 154 -18.93 2.38 -11.07
N ASP A 155 -19.33 1.60 -10.06
CA ASP A 155 -20.67 1.69 -9.49
C ASP A 155 -20.92 3.09 -8.90
N ILE A 156 -19.91 3.75 -8.33
CA ILE A 156 -19.98 5.16 -7.86
C ILE A 156 -20.09 6.12 -9.05
N GLU A 157 -19.27 5.97 -10.10
CA GLU A 157 -19.34 6.80 -11.32
C GLU A 157 -20.72 6.74 -11.97
N GLU A 158 -21.23 5.53 -12.20
CA GLU A 158 -22.49 5.27 -12.88
C GLU A 158 -23.70 5.72 -12.05
N ARG A 159 -23.72 5.41 -10.74
CA ARG A 159 -24.86 5.76 -9.88
C ARG A 159 -25.03 7.26 -9.69
N HIS A 160 -23.93 8.00 -9.64
CA HIS A 160 -23.94 9.43 -9.33
C HIS A 160 -23.76 10.33 -10.56
N GLU A 161 -23.65 9.76 -11.76
CA GLU A 161 -23.38 10.50 -13.00
C GLU A 161 -22.14 11.41 -12.86
N VAL A 162 -21.05 10.87 -12.33
CA VAL A 162 -19.78 11.58 -12.11
C VAL A 162 -18.63 10.91 -12.85
N ALA A 163 -17.65 11.71 -13.26
CA ALA A 163 -16.35 11.25 -13.74
C ALA A 163 -15.31 11.38 -12.63
N LEU A 164 -14.54 10.31 -12.37
CA LEU A 164 -13.37 10.39 -11.49
C LEU A 164 -12.13 10.72 -12.31
N ILE A 165 -11.53 11.88 -12.04
CA ILE A 165 -10.26 12.31 -12.63
C ILE A 165 -9.21 12.25 -11.53
N TRP A 166 -8.21 11.38 -11.67
CA TRP A 166 -7.10 11.30 -10.72
C TRP A 166 -5.82 11.86 -11.32
N ARG A 167 -5.03 12.52 -10.48
CA ARG A 167 -3.67 12.99 -10.78
C ARG A 167 -2.74 12.55 -9.65
N GLU A 168 -1.57 12.08 -10.02
CA GLU A 168 -0.50 11.78 -9.06
C GLU A 168 0.09 13.06 -8.47
N VAL A 169 0.29 13.07 -7.16
CA VAL A 169 0.83 14.19 -6.38
C VAL A 169 1.78 13.59 -5.34
N GLY A 170 3.04 13.38 -5.75
CA GLY A 170 4.02 12.64 -4.94
C GLY A 170 3.59 11.19 -4.77
N GLU A 171 3.63 10.67 -3.55
CA GLU A 171 3.21 9.29 -3.21
C GLU A 171 1.69 9.14 -3.02
N SER A 172 0.93 10.19 -3.31
CA SER A 172 -0.52 10.23 -3.16
C SER A 172 -1.21 10.55 -4.49
N PHE A 173 -2.50 10.26 -4.58
CA PHE A 173 -3.35 10.62 -5.70
C PHE A 173 -4.36 11.67 -5.26
N ARG A 174 -4.42 12.76 -6.02
CA ARG A 174 -5.53 13.72 -5.96
C ARG A 174 -6.63 13.23 -6.90
N ILE A 175 -7.76 12.82 -6.33
CA ILE A 175 -8.97 12.44 -7.07
C ILE A 175 -9.91 13.64 -7.10
N THR A 176 -10.32 14.06 -8.28
CA THR A 176 -11.27 15.14 -8.54
C THR A 176 -12.53 14.52 -9.13
N LEU A 177 -13.69 14.80 -8.53
CA LEU A 177 -14.99 14.38 -9.05
C LEU A 177 -15.62 15.52 -9.82
N GLU A 178 -16.06 15.24 -11.04
CA GLU A 178 -16.77 16.17 -11.91
C GLU A 178 -18.13 15.58 -12.30
N GLY A 179 -19.22 16.34 -12.16
CA GLY A 179 -20.56 15.87 -12.49
C GLY A 179 -21.67 16.55 -11.69
N ARG A 180 -22.88 15.97 -11.73
CA ARG A 180 -24.05 16.55 -11.06
C ARG A 180 -24.09 16.27 -9.56
N ASN A 181 -23.80 15.04 -9.16
CA ASN A 181 -23.94 14.59 -7.77
C ASN A 181 -22.57 14.41 -7.07
N THR A 182 -21.63 15.34 -7.31
CA THR A 182 -20.25 15.23 -6.81
C THR A 182 -20.15 15.13 -5.29
N LYS A 183 -21.06 15.76 -4.54
CA LYS A 183 -21.09 15.71 -3.07
C LYS A 183 -21.43 14.32 -2.53
N GLU A 184 -22.45 13.67 -3.10
CA GLU A 184 -22.87 12.33 -2.67
C GLU A 184 -21.84 11.28 -3.10
N ALA A 185 -21.36 11.37 -4.33
CA ALA A 185 -20.27 10.53 -4.84
C ALA A 185 -19.00 10.68 -4.01
N ALA A 186 -18.64 11.90 -3.61
CA ALA A 186 -17.47 12.15 -2.76
C ALA A 186 -17.62 11.52 -1.38
N GLY A 187 -18.82 11.60 -0.78
CA GLY A 187 -19.12 10.93 0.49
C GLY A 187 -18.99 9.41 0.40
N GLU A 188 -19.52 8.80 -0.67
CA GLU A 188 -19.41 7.34 -0.89
C GLU A 188 -17.96 6.91 -1.19
N LEU A 189 -17.25 7.68 -2.02
CA LEU A 189 -15.84 7.44 -2.32
C LEU A 189 -14.98 7.57 -1.06
N GLN A 190 -15.22 8.58 -0.23
CA GLN A 190 -14.50 8.77 1.04
C GLN A 190 -14.73 7.58 1.97
N GLN A 191 -15.98 7.11 2.13
CA GLN A 191 -16.28 5.93 2.92
C GLN A 191 -15.58 4.66 2.39
N LEU A 192 -15.52 4.49 1.06
CA LEU A 192 -14.78 3.40 0.44
C LEU A 192 -13.30 3.47 0.78
N VAL A 193 -12.67 4.64 0.62
CA VAL A 193 -11.24 4.85 0.90
C VAL A 193 -10.93 4.62 2.38
N GLU A 194 -11.75 5.15 3.29
CA GLU A 194 -11.60 4.95 4.73
C GLU A 194 -11.71 3.47 5.12
N ARG A 195 -12.68 2.75 4.53
CA ARG A 195 -12.83 1.30 4.72
C ARG A 195 -11.60 0.54 4.22
N LEU A 196 -11.06 0.91 3.06
CA LEU A 196 -9.85 0.28 2.52
C LEU A 196 -8.64 0.58 3.40
N HIS A 197 -8.45 1.81 3.85
CA HIS A 197 -7.37 2.18 4.76
C HIS A 197 -7.41 1.39 6.08
N ALA A 198 -8.61 1.10 6.61
CA ALA A 198 -8.77 0.29 7.81
C ALA A 198 -8.42 -1.20 7.61
N LEU A 199 -8.66 -1.74 6.41
CA LEU A 199 -8.51 -3.17 6.10
C LEU A 199 -7.14 -3.53 5.53
N LEU A 200 -6.52 -2.61 4.78
CA LEU A 200 -5.31 -2.86 4.03
C LEU A 200 -4.06 -2.57 4.86
N ARG A 201 -3.01 -3.34 4.56
CA ARG A 201 -1.64 -3.09 5.00
C ARG A 201 -0.73 -3.26 3.80
N THR A 202 0.28 -2.40 3.73
CA THR A 202 1.37 -2.56 2.78
C THR A 202 2.51 -3.31 3.47
N GLN A 203 3.01 -4.36 2.82
CA GLN A 203 4.24 -5.02 3.23
C GLN A 203 5.27 -4.91 2.12
N GLU A 204 6.47 -4.48 2.48
CA GLU A 204 7.59 -4.42 1.55
C GLU A 204 8.38 -5.73 1.54
N VAL A 205 8.81 -6.14 0.34
CA VAL A 205 9.72 -7.26 0.11
C VAL A 205 10.83 -6.81 -0.83
N PRO A 206 12.07 -6.63 -0.34
CA PRO A 206 13.21 -6.33 -1.21
C PRO A 206 13.42 -7.45 -2.22
N ARG A 207 13.66 -7.10 -3.49
CA ARG A 207 13.87 -8.10 -4.54
C ARG A 207 15.15 -8.91 -4.32
N THR A 208 16.13 -8.30 -3.65
CA THR A 208 17.40 -8.92 -3.26
C THR A 208 17.22 -10.10 -2.31
N ASP A 209 16.14 -10.10 -1.53
CA ASP A 209 15.90 -11.08 -0.47
C ASP A 209 15.11 -12.29 -0.99
N MET A 210 14.62 -12.23 -2.22
CA MET A 210 13.85 -13.29 -2.85
C MET A 210 14.76 -14.41 -3.37
N GLY A 211 14.52 -15.64 -2.91
CA GLY A 211 15.17 -16.82 -3.49
C GLY A 211 14.56 -17.21 -4.85
N PRO A 212 15.16 -18.20 -5.56
CA PRO A 212 14.63 -18.70 -6.84
C PRO A 212 13.16 -19.15 -6.79
N LYS A 213 12.75 -19.74 -5.65
CA LYS A 213 11.34 -20.10 -5.39
C LYS A 213 10.43 -18.87 -5.32
N GLY A 214 10.88 -17.81 -4.65
CA GLY A 214 10.17 -16.53 -4.57
C GLY A 214 9.97 -15.90 -5.95
N HIS A 215 11.01 -15.91 -6.79
CA HIS A 215 10.90 -15.45 -8.18
C HIS A 215 9.88 -16.26 -8.99
N ALA A 216 9.85 -17.58 -8.84
CA ALA A 216 8.84 -18.42 -9.50
C ALA A 216 7.42 -18.12 -9.00
N VAL A 217 7.24 -17.80 -7.71
CA VAL A 217 5.94 -17.36 -7.16
C VAL A 217 5.54 -16.01 -7.74
N LEU A 218 6.46 -15.04 -7.80
CA LEU A 218 6.21 -13.73 -8.40
C LEU A 218 5.80 -13.87 -9.87
N GLN A 219 6.52 -14.66 -10.65
CA GLN A 219 6.21 -14.89 -12.07
C GLN A 219 4.78 -15.42 -12.27
N ARG A 220 4.35 -16.40 -11.46
CA ARG A 220 2.97 -16.91 -11.49
C ARG A 220 1.93 -15.85 -11.11
N ILE A 221 2.28 -14.91 -10.23
CA ILE A 221 1.39 -13.81 -9.85
C ILE A 221 1.28 -12.79 -10.99
N GLN A 222 2.39 -12.51 -11.68
CA GLN A 222 2.41 -11.63 -12.86
C GLN A 222 1.51 -12.18 -13.98
N GLU A 223 1.55 -13.50 -14.22
CA GLU A 223 0.66 -14.20 -15.16
C GLU A 223 -0.83 -14.04 -14.79
N ASN A 224 -1.14 -13.91 -13.49
CA ASN A 224 -2.49 -13.75 -12.96
C ASN A 224 -2.85 -12.29 -12.67
N SER A 225 -2.39 -11.36 -13.50
CA SER A 225 -2.71 -9.93 -13.40
C SER A 225 -2.25 -9.26 -12.09
N TYR A 226 -1.14 -9.72 -11.50
CA TYR A 226 -0.53 -9.13 -10.31
C TYR A 226 -1.39 -9.24 -9.03
N ILE A 227 -2.41 -10.09 -9.03
CA ILE A 227 -3.30 -10.29 -7.89
C ILE A 227 -3.17 -11.73 -7.39
N SER A 228 -2.85 -11.89 -6.10
CA SER A 228 -2.86 -13.17 -5.42
C SER A 228 -3.92 -13.15 -4.33
N LYS A 229 -5.04 -13.85 -4.54
CA LYS A 229 -6.22 -13.77 -3.66
C LYS A 229 -6.72 -12.32 -3.53
N SER A 230 -6.62 -11.72 -2.35
CA SER A 230 -7.00 -10.33 -2.08
C SER A 230 -5.78 -9.43 -1.91
N VAL A 231 -4.60 -9.84 -2.38
CA VAL A 231 -3.36 -9.05 -2.29
C VAL A 231 -2.94 -8.59 -3.68
N LEU A 232 -2.82 -7.28 -3.84
CA LEU A 232 -2.22 -6.65 -5.00
C LEU A 232 -0.70 -6.62 -4.82
N VAL A 233 0.03 -7.04 -5.85
CA VAL A 233 1.50 -6.96 -5.88
C VAL A 233 1.90 -5.83 -6.83
N CYS A 234 2.45 -4.76 -6.26
CA CYS A 234 3.02 -3.65 -7.01
C CYS A 234 4.55 -3.79 -7.05
N GLU A 235 5.12 -3.75 -8.24
CA GLU A 235 6.56 -3.80 -8.45
C GLU A 235 7.12 -2.37 -8.43
N MET A 236 7.98 -2.08 -7.47
CA MET A 236 8.76 -0.85 -7.41
C MET A 236 10.21 -1.13 -7.85
N HIS A 237 11.05 -0.10 -7.93
CA HIS A 237 12.41 -0.20 -8.45
C HIS A 237 13.24 -1.34 -7.80
N ASP A 238 13.30 -1.38 -6.47
CA ASP A 238 14.14 -2.31 -5.69
C ASP A 238 13.34 -3.29 -4.82
N ARG A 239 12.02 -3.10 -4.73
CA ARG A 239 11.14 -3.80 -3.79
C ARG A 239 9.76 -4.10 -4.38
N LEU A 240 9.05 -5.01 -3.75
CA LEU A 240 7.65 -5.29 -4.01
C LEU A 240 6.80 -4.71 -2.89
N HIS A 241 5.73 -4.01 -3.24
CA HIS A 241 4.68 -3.61 -2.30
C HIS A 241 3.54 -4.64 -2.37
N LEU A 242 3.28 -5.32 -1.26
CA LEU A 242 2.18 -6.26 -1.11
C LEU A 242 1.03 -5.55 -0.38
N ILE A 243 0.01 -5.16 -1.11
CA ILE A 243 -1.09 -4.35 -0.61
C ILE A 243 -2.32 -5.23 -0.47
N GLY A 244 -2.77 -5.47 0.77
CA GLY A 244 -3.90 -6.36 1.02
C GLY A 244 -4.23 -6.49 2.50
N PRO A 245 -5.22 -7.35 2.85
CA PRO A 245 -5.47 -7.71 4.25
C PRO A 245 -4.19 -8.23 4.93
N SER A 246 -3.99 -7.87 6.20
CA SER A 246 -2.76 -8.18 6.95
C SER A 246 -2.40 -9.68 6.92
N SER A 247 -3.37 -10.56 7.09
CA SER A 247 -3.15 -12.02 7.09
C SER A 247 -2.69 -12.55 5.73
N GLU A 248 -3.32 -12.10 4.65
CA GLU A 248 -3.02 -12.58 3.30
C GLU A 248 -1.71 -11.99 2.77
N SER A 249 -1.48 -10.69 2.98
CA SER A 249 -0.23 -10.02 2.60
C SER A 249 0.97 -10.63 3.34
N TYR A 250 0.81 -10.97 4.61
CA TYR A 250 1.87 -11.62 5.40
C TYR A 250 2.16 -13.03 4.89
N ALA A 251 1.12 -13.83 4.65
CA ALA A 251 1.29 -15.16 4.09
C ALA A 251 1.97 -15.13 2.72
N LEU A 252 1.64 -14.14 1.89
CA LEU A 252 2.31 -13.96 0.59
C LEU A 252 3.77 -13.53 0.75
N LYS A 253 4.07 -12.61 1.67
CA LYS A 253 5.44 -12.21 2.01
C LYS A 253 6.29 -13.42 2.40
N GLN A 254 5.79 -14.27 3.29
CA GLN A 254 6.49 -15.49 3.70
C GLN A 254 6.77 -16.39 2.49
N ARG A 255 5.79 -16.62 1.63
CA ARG A 255 5.97 -17.46 0.42
C ARG A 255 6.98 -16.89 -0.58
N LEU A 256 7.11 -15.57 -0.68
CA LEU A 256 8.11 -14.92 -1.53
C LEU A 256 9.53 -15.05 -0.94
N LEU A 257 9.64 -15.10 0.39
CA LEU A 257 10.91 -15.24 1.11
C LEU A 257 11.28 -16.71 1.41
N GLU A 258 10.32 -17.64 1.36
CA GLU A 258 10.48 -19.09 1.56
C GLU A 258 11.35 -19.69 0.44
N GLY A 259 12.66 -19.60 0.64
CA GLY A 259 13.67 -20.04 -0.32
C GLY A 259 15.03 -19.42 -0.12
N SER A 260 15.15 -18.35 0.68
CA SER A 260 16.43 -17.69 0.99
C SER A 260 17.30 -18.43 2.02
N GLY A 261 17.00 -19.70 2.34
CA GLY A 261 17.88 -20.56 3.13
C GLY A 261 17.77 -20.40 4.65
N HIS A 262 16.77 -19.68 5.18
CA HIS A 262 16.38 -19.81 6.59
C HIS A 262 15.43 -20.99 6.81
N GLU A 263 15.83 -22.15 6.30
CA GLU A 263 15.34 -23.47 6.73
C GLU A 263 15.98 -23.79 8.11
N GLY A 264 15.78 -22.88 9.05
CA GLY A 264 16.57 -22.77 10.27
C GLY A 264 15.66 -22.54 11.46
N ARG A 265 15.15 -23.65 11.99
CA ARG A 265 14.15 -23.79 13.06
C ARG A 265 12.73 -23.84 12.52
N THR A 266 12.34 -25.06 12.14
CA THR A 266 11.09 -25.59 12.64
C THR A 266 10.91 -25.04 14.06
N SER A 267 9.81 -24.33 14.30
CA SER A 267 9.31 -24.27 15.66
C SER A 267 8.97 -25.73 15.97
N ASP A 268 9.99 -26.47 16.40
CA ASP A 268 9.80 -27.56 17.30
C ASP A 268 9.03 -26.92 18.44
N ARG A 269 7.70 -26.98 18.29
CA ARG A 269 6.76 -27.05 19.37
C ARG A 269 7.28 -28.22 20.18
N SER A 270 8.29 -27.90 20.99
CA SER A 270 8.45 -28.30 22.36
C SER A 270 7.05 -28.36 22.91
N SER A 271 6.46 -29.53 22.67
CA SER A 271 5.44 -30.15 23.46
C SER A 271 6.12 -30.36 24.81
N ARG A 272 6.34 -29.26 25.53
CA ARG A 272 6.40 -29.24 26.97
C ARG A 272 5.02 -29.68 27.42
N ARG A 273 4.81 -30.98 27.30
CA ARG A 273 4.31 -31.93 28.29
C ARG A 273 4.20 -31.22 29.64
N ARG A 274 3.18 -30.38 29.79
CA ARG A 274 2.70 -29.95 31.09
C ARG A 274 2.06 -31.19 31.67
N SER A 275 2.72 -31.71 32.68
CA SER A 275 2.33 -32.88 33.43
C SER A 275 0.84 -32.84 33.75
N SER A 276 0.20 -33.93 33.38
CA SER A 276 -1.12 -34.38 33.80
C SER A 276 -1.22 -34.44 35.31
N SER A 277 -2.17 -33.71 35.88
CA SER A 277 -2.79 -34.06 37.16
C SER A 277 -4.08 -33.27 37.39
N GLN A 278 -5.12 -33.55 36.60
CA GLN A 278 -6.50 -33.36 37.05
C GLN A 278 -7.39 -34.51 36.55
N PRO A 279 -8.20 -35.13 37.43
CA PRO A 279 -8.96 -36.33 37.13
C PRO A 279 -10.27 -36.03 36.39
N ALA A 280 -10.73 -37.05 35.67
CA ALA A 280 -11.99 -37.09 34.95
C ALA A 280 -13.20 -36.94 35.90
N SER A 281 -14.13 -36.03 35.55
CA SER A 281 -15.51 -36.10 36.04
C SER A 281 -16.44 -36.45 34.89
N SER A 282 -16.93 -37.68 34.91
CA SER A 282 -18.05 -38.14 34.11
C SER A 282 -19.36 -37.57 34.67
N ARG A 283 -20.26 -37.12 33.79
CA ARG A 283 -21.73 -37.04 33.96
C ARG A 283 -22.27 -36.63 32.58
N ARG A 284 -22.69 -37.58 31.74
CA ARG A 284 -23.96 -38.33 31.76
C ARG A 284 -25.17 -37.39 31.75
N GLY A 285 -25.72 -37.22 30.55
CA GLY A 285 -26.96 -36.51 30.28
C GLY A 285 -27.38 -36.79 28.84
N ALA A 286 -28.01 -37.94 28.63
CA ALA A 286 -28.83 -38.20 27.45
C ALA A 286 -30.10 -37.33 27.54
N VAL A 287 -30.71 -37.00 26.40
CA VAL A 287 -32.16 -37.15 26.09
C VAL A 287 -32.49 -36.39 24.78
N THR A 288 -32.94 -37.19 23.80
CA THR A 288 -33.86 -36.97 22.66
C THR A 288 -33.84 -35.68 21.85
N GLU A 289 -33.90 -35.81 20.52
CA GLU A 289 -35.09 -35.47 19.67
C GLU A 289 -34.69 -35.72 18.18
N ALA A 290 -35.08 -36.84 17.59
CA ALA A 290 -36.28 -37.00 16.75
C ALA A 290 -36.29 -36.13 15.47
N GLU A 291 -36.20 -36.86 14.35
CA GLU A 291 -37.07 -36.72 13.19
C GLU A 291 -36.93 -35.51 12.23
N ARG A 292 -36.91 -35.88 10.94
CA ARG A 292 -37.18 -35.10 9.72
C ARG A 292 -35.99 -34.37 9.10
N ARG A 293 -35.56 -34.92 7.95
CA ARG A 293 -35.79 -34.26 6.65
C ARG A 293 -35.62 -35.21 5.46
N ARG A 294 -36.72 -35.38 4.73
CA ARG A 294 -36.80 -35.87 3.35
C ARG A 294 -36.30 -34.80 2.36
N PRO A 295 -36.00 -35.17 1.10
CA PRO A 295 -35.27 -34.34 0.15
C PRO A 295 -36.18 -33.39 -0.63
N LEU A 296 -35.64 -32.25 -1.09
CA LEU A 296 -36.25 -31.44 -2.13
C LEU A 296 -35.26 -31.17 -3.26
N LYS A 297 -35.70 -31.57 -4.45
CA LYS A 297 -35.19 -31.20 -5.76
C LYS A 297 -35.61 -29.75 -6.08
N GLN A 298 -34.70 -28.95 -6.61
CA GLN A 298 -34.94 -27.87 -7.59
C GLN A 298 -33.65 -27.82 -8.42
N VAL A 299 -33.60 -28.15 -9.72
CA VAL A 299 -34.29 -27.58 -10.89
C VAL A 299 -34.28 -26.07 -10.85
N VAL A 300 -33.23 -25.48 -11.42
CA VAL A 300 -33.30 -24.14 -12.00
C VAL A 300 -32.66 -24.23 -13.38
N SER A 301 -33.51 -24.13 -14.40
CA SER A 301 -33.11 -23.83 -15.77
C SER A 301 -32.79 -22.33 -15.86
N TRP A 302 -31.78 -21.97 -16.64
CA TRP A 302 -31.68 -20.65 -17.24
C TRP A 302 -31.51 -20.83 -18.75
N VAL A 303 -32.55 -20.40 -19.45
CA VAL A 303 -32.59 -20.15 -20.90
C VAL A 303 -32.51 -18.64 -21.09
N LYS A 304 -31.97 -18.25 -22.26
CA LYS A 304 -31.81 -16.91 -22.88
C LYS A 304 -30.38 -16.38 -22.74
N GLY A 305 -29.61 -16.14 -23.80
CA GLY A 305 -29.96 -15.88 -25.20
C GLY A 305 -29.92 -14.38 -25.46
N LEU A 306 -28.88 -13.93 -26.18
CA LEU A 306 -28.69 -12.64 -26.87
C LEU A 306 -27.45 -12.88 -27.75
N SER A 307 -27.59 -13.34 -28.99
CA SER A 307 -28.00 -12.58 -30.20
C SER A 307 -27.19 -11.32 -30.44
N LYS A 308 -26.54 -11.38 -31.61
CA LYS A 308 -25.78 -10.37 -32.33
C LYS A 308 -26.54 -9.05 -32.48
N ASN A 309 -25.81 -7.94 -32.40
CA ASN A 309 -25.58 -7.01 -33.51
C ASN A 309 -24.30 -6.22 -33.24
#